data_AF-A0A7J7JBC4-F1
#
_entry.id   AF-A0A7J7JBC4-F1
#
_cell.length_a   1.000
_cell.length_b   1.000
_cell.length_c   1.000
_cell.angle_alpha   90.00
_cell.angle_beta   90.00
_cell.angle_gamma   90.00
#
_symmetry.space_group_name_H-M   'P 1'
#
loop_
_entity.id
_entity.type
_entity.pdbx_description
1 polymer ?
#
loop_
_entity_poly.entity_id
_entity_poly.type
_entity_poly.pdbx_seq_one_letter_code
_entity_poly.pdbx_strand_id
1 'polypeptide(L)'
;MHYPVVHISHMDAETFCQWSGKRLPTEAEWEFAARGGLKGTPYPWGDDFSSKRTNLWQGLFPLENKMYDGYKHLSPVDAFEQQNTYGMYDVLGNTWEWTATPFQRGNIGNLSLELSASYPGQKYYVLKGASFIDFREETAHINHAARLSNRLARPLGFTSQNIGFRCAQDYKPAPRPPTIHTLPGKSDPEAPKVTVLLNRKEEL
;
A
#
# COMPACT_ATOMS: atom_id res chain seq x y z
N MET A 1 4.58 0.01 -21.40
CA MET A 1 5.13 -0.55 -20.14
C MET A 1 5.31 0.61 -19.18
N HIS A 2 4.72 0.52 -17.99
CA HIS A 2 4.77 1.58 -16.98
C HIS A 2 5.53 1.07 -15.75
N TYR A 3 6.56 1.80 -15.35
CA TYR A 3 7.41 1.47 -14.20
C TYR A 3 7.00 2.32 -12.99
N PRO A 4 7.22 1.84 -11.75
CA PRO A 4 7.05 2.69 -10.58
C PRO A 4 8.05 3.85 -10.64
N VAL A 5 7.58 5.04 -10.26
CA VAL A 5 8.48 6.18 -10.08
C VAL A 5 9.32 5.96 -8.82
N VAL A 6 10.63 6.23 -8.91
CA VAL A 6 11.59 6.10 -7.81
C VAL A 6 12.40 7.39 -7.64
N HIS A 7 13.31 7.43 -6.67
CA HIS A 7 13.98 8.66 -6.22
C HIS A 7 13.00 9.71 -5.70
N ILE A 8 11.89 9.26 -5.11
CA ILE A 8 10.84 10.10 -4.52
C ILE A 8 11.00 10.09 -3.00
N SER A 9 11.08 11.27 -2.38
CA SER A 9 11.07 11.41 -0.93
C SER A 9 9.65 11.25 -0.38
N HIS A 10 9.51 11.12 0.94
CA HIS A 10 8.17 11.11 1.55
C HIS A 10 7.41 12.41 1.24
N MET A 11 8.10 13.56 1.21
CA MET A 11 7.49 14.86 0.88
C MET A 11 6.97 14.88 -0.56
N ASP A 12 7.74 14.35 -1.51
CA ASP A 12 7.34 14.31 -2.91
C ASP A 12 6.11 13.41 -3.10
N ALA A 13 6.13 12.23 -2.46
CA ALA A 13 5.02 11.27 -2.50
C ALA A 13 3.73 11.85 -1.90
N GLU A 14 3.83 12.50 -0.74
CA GLU A 14 2.71 13.17 -0.08
C GLU A 14 2.16 14.31 -0.93
N THR A 15 3.03 15.17 -1.47
CA THR A 15 2.64 16.30 -2.33
C THR A 15 1.93 15.81 -3.59
N PHE A 16 2.44 14.76 -4.24
CA PHE A 16 1.80 14.17 -5.41
C PHE A 16 0.41 13.59 -5.07
N CYS A 17 0.31 12.83 -3.98
CA CYS A 17 -0.98 12.27 -3.59
C CYS A 17 -2.00 13.38 -3.30
N GLN A 18 -1.61 14.44 -2.59
CA GLN A 18 -2.47 15.61 -2.33
C GLN A 18 -2.90 16.30 -3.62
N TRP A 19 -1.97 16.55 -4.55
CA TRP A 19 -2.26 17.12 -5.86
C TRP A 19 -3.29 16.28 -6.64
N SER A 20 -3.22 14.94 -6.50
CA SER A 20 -4.17 14.02 -7.13
C SER A 20 -5.52 13.87 -6.39
N GLY A 21 -5.77 14.66 -5.34
CA GLY A 21 -6.98 14.56 -4.51
C GLY A 21 -7.01 13.33 -3.60
N LYS A 22 -5.84 12.80 -3.25
CA LYS A 22 -5.62 11.58 -2.47
C LYS A 22 -4.67 11.87 -1.28
N ARG A 23 -4.22 10.82 -0.59
CA ARG A 23 -3.21 10.86 0.46
C ARG A 23 -2.30 9.62 0.38
N LEU A 24 -1.22 9.60 1.14
CA LEU A 24 -0.51 8.33 1.39
C LEU A 24 -1.38 7.40 2.27
N PRO A 25 -1.33 6.08 2.08
CA PRO A 25 -1.93 5.13 3.03
C PRO A 25 -1.19 5.20 4.37
N THR A 26 -1.88 4.94 5.47
CA THR A 26 -1.22 4.58 6.72
C THR A 26 -0.58 3.19 6.59
N GLU A 27 0.38 2.86 7.45
CA GLU A 27 0.98 1.52 7.53
C GLU A 27 -0.10 0.43 7.70
N ALA A 28 -1.09 0.70 8.56
CA ALA A 28 -2.17 -0.24 8.84
C ALA A 28 -3.07 -0.47 7.62
N GLU A 29 -3.44 0.60 6.90
CA GLU A 29 -4.22 0.49 5.66
C GLU A 29 -3.44 -0.23 4.56
N TRP A 30 -2.15 0.08 4.44
CA TRP A 30 -1.26 -0.57 3.48
C TRP A 30 -1.21 -2.08 3.73
N GLU A 31 -0.96 -2.50 4.97
CA GLU A 31 -0.87 -3.92 5.30
C GLU A 31 -2.22 -4.62 5.19
N PHE A 32 -3.31 -3.97 5.58
CA PHE A 32 -4.67 -4.49 5.39
C PHE A 32 -4.98 -4.73 3.90
N ALA A 33 -4.68 -3.76 3.05
CA ALA A 33 -4.89 -3.87 1.61
C ALA A 33 -3.98 -4.95 1.00
N ALA A 34 -2.72 -5.02 1.41
CA ALA A 34 -1.76 -6.00 0.94
C ALA A 34 -2.11 -7.44 1.34
N ARG A 35 -2.75 -7.64 2.50
CA ARG A 35 -3.27 -8.94 2.94
C ARG A 35 -4.44 -9.47 2.12
N GLY A 36 -5.19 -8.60 1.44
CA GLY A 36 -6.31 -9.01 0.57
C GLY A 36 -7.28 -9.99 1.24
N GLY A 37 -7.68 -9.70 2.49
CA GLY A 37 -8.62 -10.53 3.26
C GLY A 37 -8.00 -11.71 4.02
N LEU A 38 -6.73 -12.07 3.76
CA LEU A 38 -6.03 -13.12 4.50
C LEU A 38 -5.55 -12.62 5.87
N LYS A 39 -5.51 -13.52 6.86
CA LYS A 39 -5.05 -13.20 8.23
C LYS A 39 -3.83 -14.04 8.56
N GLY A 40 -2.82 -13.40 9.16
CA GLY A 40 -1.64 -14.11 9.68
C GLY A 40 -0.65 -14.61 8.62
N THR A 41 -0.89 -14.33 7.34
CA THR A 41 0.00 -14.80 6.26
C THR A 41 1.23 -13.89 6.10
N PRO A 42 2.40 -14.47 5.75
CA PRO A 42 3.62 -13.73 5.45
C PRO A 42 3.57 -13.02 4.09
N TYR A 43 2.84 -13.59 3.11
CA TYR A 43 2.75 -13.06 1.75
C TYR A 43 1.32 -12.64 1.40
N PRO A 44 1.14 -11.73 0.40
CA PRO A 44 -0.18 -11.32 -0.09
C PRO A 44 -1.06 -12.47 -0.57
N TRP A 45 -0.44 -13.58 -1.00
CA TRP A 45 -1.08 -14.75 -1.59
C TRP A 45 -1.14 -15.97 -0.66
N GLY A 46 -0.63 -15.89 0.57
CA GLY A 46 -0.65 -17.01 1.51
C GLY A 46 0.68 -17.24 2.23
N ASP A 47 0.89 -18.48 2.64
CA ASP A 47 2.04 -18.90 3.46
C ASP A 47 3.25 -19.30 2.63
N ASP A 48 3.04 -19.86 1.44
CA ASP A 48 4.12 -20.36 0.59
C ASP A 48 4.66 -19.27 -0.34
N PHE A 49 5.99 -19.10 -0.33
CA PHE A 49 6.65 -18.17 -1.22
C PHE A 49 6.50 -18.60 -2.69
N SER A 50 6.25 -17.63 -3.58
CA SER A 50 6.19 -17.85 -5.03
C SER A 50 7.07 -16.83 -5.76
N SER A 51 8.13 -17.31 -6.41
CA SER A 51 9.06 -16.47 -7.19
C SER A 51 8.43 -15.89 -8.47
N LYS A 52 7.23 -16.34 -8.84
CA LYS A 52 6.50 -15.85 -10.03
C LYS A 52 5.51 -14.73 -9.70
N ARG A 53 5.46 -14.26 -8.46
CA ARG A 53 4.47 -13.27 -8.00
C ARG A 53 5.07 -11.95 -7.56
N THR A 54 6.39 -11.80 -7.58
CA THR A 54 7.09 -10.64 -7.03
C THR A 54 8.48 -10.51 -7.63
N ASN A 55 8.98 -9.29 -7.72
CA ASN A 55 10.34 -8.96 -8.13
C ASN A 55 11.22 -8.73 -6.89
N LEU A 56 12.21 -9.60 -6.70
CA LEU A 56 13.13 -9.62 -5.56
C LEU A 56 14.55 -9.94 -6.05
N TRP A 57 15.51 -10.04 -5.13
CA TRP A 57 16.85 -10.52 -5.46
C TRP A 57 16.92 -12.05 -5.35
N GLN A 58 17.60 -12.70 -6.31
CA GLN A 58 17.96 -14.13 -6.20
C GLN A 58 19.46 -14.31 -6.48
N GLY A 59 20.21 -14.90 -5.55
CA GLY A 59 21.65 -15.12 -5.72
C GLY A 59 22.51 -14.35 -4.71
N LEU A 60 23.81 -14.28 -4.96
CA LEU A 60 24.78 -13.70 -4.05
C LEU A 60 24.85 -12.18 -4.21
N PHE A 61 24.16 -11.43 -3.37
CA PHE A 61 24.26 -9.95 -3.38
C PHE A 61 25.61 -9.45 -2.85
N PRO A 62 26.16 -8.34 -3.38
CA PRO A 62 25.72 -7.58 -4.56
C PRO A 62 26.31 -8.10 -5.89
N LEU A 63 26.90 -9.30 -5.88
CA LEU A 63 27.74 -9.82 -6.97
C LEU A 63 26.96 -10.46 -8.12
N GLU A 64 25.86 -11.16 -7.81
CA GLU A 64 25.08 -11.95 -8.76
C GLU A 64 23.58 -11.85 -8.44
N ASN A 65 22.80 -11.38 -9.42
CA ASN A 65 21.35 -11.55 -9.47
C ASN A 65 21.01 -12.54 -10.59
N LYS A 66 20.40 -13.67 -10.23
CA LYS A 66 20.01 -14.76 -11.12
C LYS A 66 18.74 -14.45 -11.93
N MET A 67 17.99 -13.41 -11.57
CA MET A 67 16.82 -12.92 -12.30
C MET A 67 15.81 -14.03 -12.61
N TYR A 68 15.55 -14.90 -11.64
CA TYR A 68 14.57 -15.98 -11.81
C TYR A 68 13.13 -15.46 -11.96
N ASP A 69 12.88 -14.24 -11.48
CA ASP A 69 11.64 -13.50 -11.68
C ASP A 69 11.59 -12.72 -13.01
N GLY A 70 12.69 -12.69 -13.77
CA GLY A 70 12.82 -11.99 -15.05
C GLY A 70 13.32 -10.55 -14.97
N TYR A 71 13.61 -10.00 -13.78
CA TYR A 71 13.96 -8.59 -13.61
C TYR A 71 15.25 -8.39 -12.82
N LYS A 72 16.17 -7.60 -13.38
CA LYS A 72 17.41 -7.22 -12.68
C LYS A 72 17.19 -6.10 -11.66
N HIS A 73 16.32 -5.14 -12.02
CA HIS A 73 16.06 -3.89 -11.31
C HIS A 73 14.54 -3.73 -11.17
N LEU A 74 13.98 -2.55 -11.46
CA LEU A 74 12.53 -2.37 -11.47
C LEU A 74 11.85 -3.24 -12.52
N SER A 75 10.66 -3.72 -12.18
CA SER A 75 9.69 -4.32 -13.09
C SER A 75 8.55 -3.34 -13.39
N PRO A 76 7.83 -3.48 -14.52
CA PRO A 76 6.54 -2.82 -14.71
C PRO A 76 5.58 -3.06 -13.53
N VAL A 77 4.71 -2.09 -13.23
CA VAL A 77 3.78 -2.17 -12.09
C VAL A 77 2.76 -3.32 -12.19
N ASP A 78 2.61 -3.89 -13.38
CA ASP A 78 1.71 -4.98 -13.75
C ASP A 78 2.48 -6.20 -14.32
N ALA A 79 3.78 -6.32 -14.00
CA ALA A 79 4.64 -7.39 -14.50
C ALA A 79 4.22 -8.80 -14.06
N PHE A 80 3.62 -8.92 -12.88
CA PHE A 80 3.12 -10.17 -12.33
C PHE A 80 1.60 -10.15 -12.23
N GLU A 81 0.99 -11.32 -12.08
CA GLU A 81 -0.42 -11.40 -11.73
C GLU A 81 -0.72 -10.68 -10.41
N GLN A 82 -1.99 -10.33 -10.21
CA GLN A 82 -2.45 -9.75 -8.95
C GLN A 82 -1.98 -10.59 -7.75
N GLN A 83 -1.45 -9.90 -6.74
CA GLN A 83 -0.83 -10.56 -5.60
C GLN A 83 -1.86 -11.02 -4.57
N ASN A 84 -3.06 -10.44 -4.55
CA ASN A 84 -4.10 -10.77 -3.58
C ASN A 84 -5.53 -10.64 -4.14
N THR A 85 -6.53 -10.97 -3.32
CA THR A 85 -7.94 -11.00 -3.73
C THR A 85 -8.57 -9.62 -3.92
N TYR A 86 -7.91 -8.55 -3.47
CA TYR A 86 -8.36 -7.17 -3.68
C TYR A 86 -7.89 -6.61 -5.02
N GLY A 87 -7.23 -7.42 -5.86
CA GLY A 87 -6.71 -6.99 -7.16
C GLY A 87 -5.47 -6.10 -7.04
N MET A 88 -4.75 -6.18 -5.92
CA MET A 88 -3.53 -5.40 -5.73
C MET A 88 -2.37 -6.02 -6.49
N TYR A 89 -1.61 -5.18 -7.17
CA TYR A 89 -0.37 -5.54 -7.84
C TYR A 89 0.80 -5.00 -7.05
N ASP A 90 1.89 -5.77 -7.05
CA ASP A 90 3.22 -5.31 -6.69
C ASP A 90 3.29 -4.60 -5.32
N VAL A 91 2.53 -5.11 -4.33
CA VAL A 91 2.60 -4.65 -2.93
C VAL A 91 3.79 -5.28 -2.22
N LEU A 92 4.19 -6.48 -2.59
CA LEU A 92 5.41 -7.10 -2.10
C LEU A 92 6.45 -7.16 -3.23
N GLY A 93 7.64 -6.62 -2.99
CA GLY A 93 8.75 -6.54 -3.95
C GLY A 93 8.73 -5.29 -4.82
N ASN A 94 9.59 -5.28 -5.84
CA ASN A 94 9.86 -4.17 -6.76
C ASN A 94 10.34 -2.89 -6.05
N THR A 95 9.47 -2.14 -5.39
CA THR A 95 9.85 -0.93 -4.63
C THR A 95 9.30 -0.95 -3.22
N TRP A 96 10.12 -0.47 -2.29
CA TRP A 96 9.61 -0.03 -0.99
C TRP A 96 8.61 1.11 -1.20
N GLU A 97 7.54 1.15 -0.42
CA GLU A 97 6.50 2.17 -0.55
C GLU A 97 6.37 3.02 0.71
N TRP A 98 6.39 4.35 0.51
CA TRP A 98 6.08 5.31 1.58
C TRP A 98 4.67 5.15 2.11
N THR A 99 4.54 5.26 3.43
CA THR A 99 3.26 5.37 4.13
C THR A 99 3.23 6.66 4.95
N ALA A 100 2.04 7.14 5.27
CA ALA A 100 1.82 8.33 6.08
C ALA A 100 2.19 8.12 7.57
N THR A 101 2.50 6.88 7.99
CA THR A 101 2.71 6.56 9.41
C THR A 101 4.10 7.00 9.85
N PRO A 102 4.21 7.92 10.83
CA PRO A 102 5.50 8.24 11.44
C PRO A 102 6.08 7.03 12.14
N PHE A 103 7.37 6.80 11.96
CA PHE A 103 8.07 5.75 12.65
C PHE A 103 8.40 6.20 14.08
N GLN A 104 7.82 5.57 15.10
CA GLN A 104 8.07 5.89 16.52
C GLN A 104 9.29 5.11 17.06
N ARG A 105 10.24 5.84 17.64
CA ARG A 105 11.51 5.28 18.17
C ARG A 105 11.33 4.26 19.29
N GLY A 106 10.23 4.31 20.05
CA GLY A 106 10.05 3.45 21.23
C GLY A 106 9.88 1.95 20.94
N ASN A 107 9.58 1.57 19.69
CA ASN A 107 9.32 0.17 19.30
C ASN A 107 10.53 -0.54 18.69
N ILE A 108 11.68 0.11 18.65
CA ILE A 108 12.96 -0.48 18.24
C ILE A 108 13.94 -0.25 19.38
N GLY A 109 14.51 -1.31 19.93
CA GLY A 109 15.61 -1.20 20.90
C GLY A 109 16.84 -0.50 20.30
N ASN A 110 18.00 -1.13 20.38
CA ASN A 110 19.28 -0.49 20.01
C ASN A 110 19.40 -0.05 18.52
N LEU A 111 18.46 -0.42 17.63
CA LEU A 111 18.41 0.05 16.24
C LEU A 111 18.14 1.57 16.11
N SER A 112 17.62 2.20 17.16
CA SER A 112 17.29 3.63 17.17
C SER A 112 18.52 4.57 17.15
N LEU A 113 19.70 4.09 17.55
CA LEU A 113 20.91 4.92 17.66
C LEU A 113 21.57 5.22 16.30
N GLU A 114 21.79 4.21 15.46
CA GLU A 114 22.44 4.39 14.15
C GLU A 114 21.59 5.21 13.17
N LEU A 115 20.27 4.99 13.17
CA LEU A 115 19.33 5.76 12.37
C LEU A 115 19.43 7.25 12.72
N SER A 116 19.53 7.60 14.00
CA SER A 116 19.54 8.99 14.48
C SER A 116 20.84 9.76 14.19
N ALA A 117 21.98 9.06 14.07
CA ALA A 117 23.28 9.69 13.84
C ALA A 117 23.41 10.24 12.41
N SER A 118 22.80 9.58 11.42
CA SER A 118 22.91 9.98 10.01
C SER A 118 22.02 11.17 9.66
N TYR A 119 20.87 11.35 10.33
CA TYR A 119 19.92 12.45 10.08
C TYR A 119 19.32 12.98 11.39
N PRO A 120 20.11 13.68 12.21
CA PRO A 120 19.64 14.19 13.49
C PRO A 120 18.47 15.17 13.31
N GLY A 121 17.47 15.07 14.19
CA GLY A 121 16.30 15.96 14.19
C GLY A 121 15.24 15.70 13.11
N GLN A 122 15.49 14.78 12.17
CA GLN A 122 14.51 14.48 11.12
C GLN A 122 13.38 13.56 11.59
N LYS A 123 12.19 13.74 11.01
CA LYS A 123 11.08 12.79 11.12
C LYS A 123 11.36 11.59 10.24
N TYR A 124 11.03 10.40 10.74
CA TYR A 124 11.14 9.15 10.00
C TYR A 124 9.74 8.63 9.71
N TYR A 125 9.57 8.03 8.54
CA TYR A 125 8.32 7.44 8.12
C TYR A 125 8.52 5.98 7.74
N VAL A 126 7.43 5.23 7.85
CA VAL A 126 7.43 3.79 7.58
C VAL A 126 7.40 3.53 6.08
N LEU A 127 8.31 2.69 5.63
CA LEU A 127 8.30 2.02 4.34
C LEU A 127 7.79 0.59 4.50
N LYS A 128 7.01 0.12 3.52
CA LYS A 128 6.48 -1.25 3.46
C LYS A 128 6.79 -1.89 2.10
N GLY A 129 6.64 -3.21 2.02
CA GLY A 129 6.65 -3.94 0.75
C GLY A 129 7.96 -4.60 0.33
N ALA A 130 9.12 -4.21 0.86
CA ALA A 130 10.41 -4.64 0.33
C ALA A 130 10.63 -4.19 -1.13
N SER A 131 11.74 -4.58 -1.76
CA SER A 131 12.10 -4.12 -3.11
C SER A 131 12.88 -5.16 -3.90
N PHE A 132 13.23 -4.86 -5.15
CA PHE A 132 14.01 -5.74 -6.04
C PHE A 132 15.42 -6.11 -5.53
N ILE A 133 15.93 -5.44 -4.49
CA ILE A 133 17.21 -5.80 -3.84
C ILE A 133 17.03 -6.60 -2.54
N ASP A 134 15.79 -6.81 -2.10
CA ASP A 134 15.46 -7.58 -0.91
C ASP A 134 15.19 -9.04 -1.26
N PHE A 135 15.08 -9.90 -0.26
CA PHE A 135 15.13 -11.35 -0.44
C PHE A 135 13.88 -12.02 0.10
N ARG A 136 13.56 -13.22 -0.40
CA ARG A 136 12.68 -14.12 0.37
C ARG A 136 13.32 -14.46 1.71
N GLU A 137 12.49 -14.77 2.70
CA GLU A 137 12.89 -14.89 4.11
C GLU A 137 14.05 -15.86 4.34
N GLU A 138 14.06 -17.02 3.67
CA GLU A 138 15.09 -18.05 3.89
C GLU A 138 16.48 -17.65 3.36
N THR A 139 16.54 -16.62 2.53
CA THR A 139 17.78 -16.14 1.89
C THR A 139 18.12 -14.70 2.27
N ALA A 140 17.38 -14.11 3.21
CA ALA A 140 17.62 -12.76 3.69
C ALA A 140 18.86 -12.74 4.59
N HIS A 141 20.01 -12.39 4.01
CA HIS A 141 21.28 -12.33 4.73
C HIS A 141 21.81 -10.89 4.88
N ILE A 142 21.68 -10.07 3.83
CA ILE A 142 22.29 -8.73 3.77
C ILE A 142 21.23 -7.63 3.81
N ASN A 143 20.23 -7.71 2.93
CA ASN A 143 19.09 -6.78 2.93
C ASN A 143 17.91 -7.41 3.68
N HIS A 144 16.69 -6.95 3.40
CA HIS A 144 15.55 -7.30 4.21
C HIS A 144 14.82 -8.55 3.71
N ALA A 145 14.14 -9.25 4.63
CA ALA A 145 13.19 -10.30 4.28
C ALA A 145 11.88 -9.69 3.75
N ALA A 146 11.48 -10.07 2.54
CA ALA A 146 10.25 -9.66 1.90
C ALA A 146 9.07 -10.41 2.54
N ARG A 147 8.35 -9.75 3.45
CA ARG A 147 7.10 -10.23 4.06
C ARG A 147 6.21 -9.04 4.42
N LEU A 148 4.90 -9.27 4.49
CA LEU A 148 3.89 -8.23 4.74
C LEU A 148 4.12 -7.46 6.05
N SER A 149 4.55 -8.14 7.10
CA SER A 149 4.82 -7.54 8.41
C SER A 149 6.11 -6.74 8.46
N ASN A 150 6.99 -6.88 7.46
CA ASN A 150 8.26 -6.18 7.46
C ASN A 150 8.05 -4.69 7.23
N ARG A 151 8.93 -3.89 7.82
CA ARG A 151 8.89 -2.43 7.79
C ARG A 151 10.29 -1.87 7.89
N LEU A 152 10.54 -0.78 7.18
CA LEU A 152 11.78 -0.02 7.24
C LEU A 152 11.46 1.43 7.64
N ALA A 153 12.40 2.11 8.28
CA ALA A 153 12.29 3.53 8.60
C ALA A 153 13.29 4.34 7.76
N ARG A 154 12.83 5.41 7.13
CA ARG A 154 13.72 6.36 6.45
C ARG A 154 13.32 7.80 6.78
N PRO A 155 14.28 8.74 6.82
CA PRO A 155 13.98 10.13 7.13
C PRO A 155 13.19 10.77 5.99
N LEU A 156 12.43 11.81 6.32
CA LEU A 156 11.47 12.50 5.44
C LEU A 156 12.04 12.85 4.04
N GLY A 157 13.29 13.31 3.97
CA GLY A 157 13.95 13.71 2.71
C GLY A 157 14.76 12.61 2.02
N PHE A 158 14.76 11.38 2.51
CA PHE A 158 15.52 10.28 1.90
C PHE A 158 14.92 9.84 0.58
N THR A 159 15.76 9.53 -0.41
CA THR A 159 15.34 8.95 -1.68
C THR A 159 16.27 7.81 -2.08
N SER A 160 15.78 6.88 -2.89
CA SER A 160 16.58 5.79 -3.44
C SER A 160 15.94 5.25 -4.72
N GLN A 161 16.72 4.52 -5.52
CA GLN A 161 16.29 3.86 -6.76
C GLN A 161 15.31 2.70 -6.53
N ASN A 162 15.06 2.32 -5.28
CA ASN A 162 14.17 1.21 -4.90
C ASN A 162 13.05 1.67 -3.95
N ILE A 163 12.77 2.98 -3.88
CA ILE A 163 11.71 3.56 -3.06
C ILE A 163 10.75 4.33 -3.97
N GLY A 164 9.48 3.94 -3.95
CA GLY A 164 8.34 4.59 -4.59
C GLY A 164 7.20 4.80 -3.59
N PHE A 165 5.96 4.84 -4.09
CA PHE A 165 4.77 5.00 -3.28
C PHE A 165 3.50 4.64 -4.07
N ARG A 166 2.40 4.47 -3.35
CA ARG A 166 1.04 4.49 -3.89
C ARG A 166 0.15 5.39 -3.06
N CYS A 167 -0.89 5.95 -3.66
CA CYS A 167 -1.86 6.77 -2.95
C CYS A 167 -3.08 5.95 -2.50
N ALA A 168 -3.70 6.39 -1.42
CA ALA A 168 -4.98 5.94 -0.91
C ALA A 168 -5.97 7.11 -0.84
N GLN A 169 -7.24 6.80 -0.69
CA GLN A 169 -8.30 7.80 -0.58
C GLN A 169 -9.34 7.32 0.43
N ASP A 170 -9.86 8.25 1.22
CA ASP A 170 -10.98 7.96 2.12
C ASP A 170 -12.22 7.60 1.32
N TYR A 171 -12.96 6.61 1.80
CA TYR A 171 -14.22 6.21 1.19
C TYR A 171 -15.25 7.33 1.36
N LYS A 172 -15.73 7.88 0.23
CA LYS A 172 -16.88 8.77 0.19
C LYS A 172 -18.11 7.94 -0.19
N PRO A 173 -19.02 7.64 0.76
CA PRO A 173 -20.22 6.90 0.42
C PRO A 173 -21.01 7.67 -0.63
N ALA A 174 -21.56 6.95 -1.61
CA ALA A 174 -22.56 7.52 -2.51
C ALA A 174 -23.74 8.06 -1.68
N PRO A 175 -24.39 9.15 -2.11
CA PRO A 175 -25.63 9.60 -1.49
C PRO A 175 -26.60 8.43 -1.41
N ARG A 176 -27.18 8.17 -0.23
CA ARG A 176 -28.22 7.15 -0.09
C ARG A 176 -29.37 7.52 -1.03
N PRO A 177 -29.86 6.59 -1.88
CA PRO A 177 -31.07 6.85 -2.64
C PRO A 177 -32.20 7.22 -1.66
N PRO A 178 -33.10 8.16 -2.02
CA PRO A 178 -34.16 8.59 -1.13
C PRO A 178 -35.01 7.39 -0.71
N THR A 179 -35.27 7.26 0.58
CA THR A 179 -36.18 6.25 1.11
C THR A 179 -37.58 6.52 0.55
N ILE A 180 -38.05 5.67 -0.36
CA ILE A 180 -39.42 5.74 -0.85
C ILE A 180 -40.32 5.22 0.28
N HIS A 181 -40.90 6.12 1.05
CA HIS A 181 -42.02 5.79 1.92
C HIS A 181 -43.27 5.64 1.05
N THR A 182 -43.61 4.40 0.71
CA THR A 182 -44.93 4.11 0.15
C THR A 182 -45.93 4.27 1.29
N LEU A 183 -46.70 5.36 1.27
CA LEU A 183 -47.85 5.49 2.16
C LEU A 183 -48.81 4.33 1.85
N PRO A 184 -49.42 3.67 2.86
CA PRO A 184 -50.46 2.70 2.61
C PRO A 184 -51.62 3.43 1.91
N GLY A 185 -51.73 3.21 0.60
CA GLY A 185 -52.84 3.71 -0.18
C GLY A 185 -54.13 3.12 0.38
N LYS A 186 -55.09 3.97 0.73
CA LYS A 186 -56.48 3.52 0.83
C LYS A 186 -56.83 2.86 -0.50
N SER A 187 -57.34 1.65 -0.44
CA SER A 187 -57.76 0.86 -1.60
C SER A 187 -58.81 1.61 -2.40
N ASP A 188 -58.38 2.31 -3.44
CA ASP A 188 -59.25 2.90 -4.45
C ASP A 188 -58.66 2.51 -5.82
N PRO A 189 -59.32 1.61 -6.58
CA PRO A 189 -58.74 0.98 -7.77
C PRO A 189 -58.50 1.91 -8.97
N GLU A 190 -58.82 3.21 -8.88
CA GLU A 190 -58.63 4.18 -9.97
C GLU A 190 -57.76 5.41 -9.63
N ALA A 191 -57.15 5.50 -8.44
CA ALA A 191 -56.32 6.67 -8.10
C ALA A 191 -54.89 6.58 -8.69
N PRO A 192 -54.37 7.63 -9.38
CA PRO A 192 -53.00 7.64 -9.87
C PRO A 192 -52.00 7.61 -8.70
N LYS A 193 -51.00 6.72 -8.78
CA LYS A 193 -49.92 6.62 -7.79
C LYS A 193 -49.07 7.90 -7.80
N VAL A 194 -49.32 8.81 -6.87
CA VAL A 194 -48.47 9.99 -6.65
C VAL A 194 -47.26 9.59 -5.82
N THR A 195 -46.09 9.49 -6.45
CA THR A 195 -44.81 9.27 -5.75
C THR A 195 -44.28 10.61 -5.24
N VAL A 196 -44.38 10.85 -3.94
CA VAL A 196 -43.78 12.04 -3.30
C VAL A 196 -42.34 11.69 -2.90
N LEU A 197 -41.36 12.29 -3.58
CA LEU A 197 -39.95 12.23 -3.19
C LEU A 197 -39.71 13.23 -2.05
N LEU A 198 -39.60 12.74 -0.81
CA LEU A 198 -39.20 13.57 0.32
C LEU A 198 -37.68 13.54 0.45
N ASN A 199 -37.02 14.61 0.00
CA ASN A 199 -35.63 14.88 0.35
C ASN A 199 -35.58 15.25 1.84
N ARG A 200 -34.92 14.43 2.67
CA ARG A 200 -34.58 14.86 4.04
C ARG A 200 -33.64 16.06 3.93
N LYS A 201 -33.99 17.15 4.62
CA LYS A 201 -33.10 18.28 4.84
C LYS A 201 -31.79 17.76 5.45
N GLU A 202 -30.68 18.15 4.85
CA GLU A 202 -29.35 18.02 5.42
C GLU A 202 -29.33 18.83 6.73
N GLU A 203 -29.02 18.17 7.84
CA GLU A 203 -28.69 18.84 9.09
C GLU A 203 -27.24 19.35 8.98
N LEU A 204 -27.09 20.65 9.26
CA LEU A 204 -25.87 21.46 9.24
C LEU A 204 -24.80 20.96 10.22
#